data_AF-A0A4Y4LZM7-F1
#
_entry.id   AF-A0A4Y4LZM7-F1
#
_cell.length_a   1.000
_cell.length_b   1.000
_cell.length_c   1.000
_cell.angle_alpha   90.00
_cell.angle_beta   90.00
_cell.angle_gamma   90.00
#
_symmetry.space_group_name_H-M   'P 1'
#
loop_
_entity.id
_entity.type
_entity.pdbx_description
1 polymer ?
#
loop_
_entity_poly.entity_id
_entity_poly.type
_entity_poly.pdbx_seq_one_letter_code
_entity_poly.pdbx_strand_id
1 'polypeptide(L)'
;MEILKQILSSDLGSSFNDASFLVFRVLLAIQLFRVHGLKKFRLENGQREVIPNPLGLPDQLNAIVASFADLVVPFLIILGLGTRLAVLPTIGVTAIGYFVVHRKDSLEVRDVPFMYTLSLLLILALGAGRYSLDYYLLNIL
;
A
#
# COMPACT_ATOMS: atom_id res chain seq x y z
N MET A 1 -4.16 20.81 14.34
CA MET A 1 -2.88 20.19 14.78
C MET A 1 -3.10 18.80 15.37
N GLU A 2 -4.11 18.62 16.24
CA GLU A 2 -4.32 17.34 16.95
C GLU A 2 -4.58 16.12 16.06
N ILE A 3 -5.43 16.28 15.03
CA ILE A 3 -5.71 15.20 14.07
C ILE A 3 -4.46 14.78 13.31
N LEU A 4 -3.61 15.74 12.91
CA LEU A 4 -2.36 15.44 12.22
C LEU A 4 -1.41 14.67 13.14
N LYS A 5 -1.33 15.06 14.42
CA LYS A 5 -0.55 14.33 15.42
C LYS A 5 -1.03 12.89 15.58
N GLN A 6 -2.34 12.67 15.66
CA GLN A 6 -2.94 11.33 15.74
C GLN A 6 -2.68 10.48 14.49
N ILE A 7 -2.74 11.09 13.29
CA ILE A 7 -2.53 10.36 12.03
C ILE A 7 -1.07 9.94 11.86
N LEU A 8 -0.12 10.79 12.25
CA LEU A 8 1.31 10.54 12.05
C LEU A 8 1.95 9.76 13.22
N SER A 9 1.37 9.78 14.43
CA SER A 9 1.98 9.18 15.61
C SER A 9 2.07 7.66 15.51
N SER A 10 3.15 7.08 16.02
CA SER A 10 3.34 5.63 16.05
C SER A 10 4.06 5.26 17.33
N ASP A 11 3.65 4.18 17.96
CA ASP A 11 4.33 3.61 19.12
C ASP A 11 4.45 2.10 18.94
N LEU A 12 5.67 1.65 18.72
CA LEU A 12 6.03 0.23 18.58
C LEU A 12 6.74 -0.30 19.84
N GLY A 13 6.85 0.50 20.90
CA GLY A 13 7.37 0.13 22.21
C GLY A 13 8.89 -0.02 22.33
N SER A 14 9.59 -0.50 21.30
CA SER A 14 11.05 -0.69 21.34
C SER A 14 11.72 -0.41 20.00
N SER A 15 13.01 -0.03 20.05
CA SER A 15 13.80 0.21 18.83
C SER A 15 13.98 -1.05 17.97
N PHE A 16 13.94 -2.24 18.56
CA PHE A 16 13.93 -3.49 17.80
C PHE A 16 12.63 -3.65 17.00
N ASN A 17 11.48 -3.33 17.59
CA ASN A 17 10.20 -3.36 16.89
C ASN A 17 10.15 -2.30 15.79
N ASP A 18 10.66 -1.08 16.04
CA ASP A 18 10.78 -0.05 15.01
C ASP A 18 11.63 -0.50 13.82
N ALA A 19 12.80 -1.10 14.08
CA ALA A 19 13.68 -1.59 13.03
C ALA A 19 13.06 -2.77 12.25
N SER A 20 12.46 -3.71 12.97
CA SER A 20 11.77 -4.87 12.37
C SER A 20 10.60 -4.41 11.49
N PHE A 21 9.85 -3.40 11.96
CA PHE A 21 8.72 -2.86 11.24
C PHE A 21 9.13 -2.02 10.03
N LEU A 22 10.25 -1.28 10.11
CA LEU A 22 10.85 -0.64 8.93
C LEU A 22 11.19 -1.68 7.87
N VAL A 23 11.87 -2.77 8.24
CA VAL A 23 12.23 -3.84 7.29
C VAL A 23 10.96 -4.44 6.67
N PHE A 24 9.94 -4.72 7.48
CA PHE A 24 8.64 -5.20 6.98
C PHE A 24 8.02 -4.22 5.97
N ARG A 25 7.90 -2.93 6.31
CA ARG A 25 7.34 -1.90 5.42
C ARG A 25 8.10 -1.83 4.09
N VAL A 26 9.43 -1.81 4.16
CA VAL A 26 10.29 -1.69 2.98
C VAL A 26 10.17 -2.91 2.07
N LEU A 27 10.26 -4.13 2.62
CA LEU A 27 10.18 -5.34 1.83
C LEU A 27 8.79 -5.53 1.20
N LEU A 28 7.72 -5.25 1.94
CA LEU A 28 6.35 -5.29 1.43
C LEU A 28 6.17 -4.31 0.27
N ALA A 29 6.62 -3.07 0.44
CA ALA A 29 6.50 -2.02 -0.57
C ALA A 29 7.37 -2.30 -1.82
N ILE A 30 8.59 -2.81 -1.64
CA ILE A 30 9.44 -3.24 -2.76
C ILE A 30 8.74 -4.33 -3.57
N GLN A 31 8.17 -5.34 -2.90
CA GLN A 31 7.49 -6.43 -3.59
C GLN A 31 6.23 -5.93 -4.33
N LEU A 32 5.44 -5.07 -3.69
CA LEU A 32 4.27 -4.43 -4.30
C LEU A 32 4.67 -3.64 -5.57
N PHE A 33 5.66 -2.76 -5.46
CA PHE A 33 6.15 -1.97 -6.58
C PHE A 33 6.74 -2.85 -7.69
N ARG A 34 7.55 -3.84 -7.35
CA ARG A 34 8.21 -4.71 -8.33
C ARG A 34 7.22 -5.53 -9.14
N VAL A 35 6.17 -6.04 -8.50
CA VAL A 35 5.20 -6.95 -9.13
C VAL A 35 4.09 -6.15 -9.83
N HIS A 36 3.47 -5.21 -9.13
CA HIS A 36 2.30 -4.49 -9.64
C HIS A 36 2.67 -3.15 -10.29
N GLY A 37 3.58 -2.39 -9.66
CA GLY A 37 4.04 -1.11 -10.20
C GLY A 37 4.77 -1.25 -11.53
N LEU A 38 5.85 -2.06 -11.58
CA LEU A 38 6.63 -2.23 -12.81
C LEU A 38 5.84 -2.87 -13.96
N LYS A 39 4.77 -3.60 -13.65
CA LYS A 39 3.89 -4.19 -14.67
C LYS A 39 3.21 -3.12 -15.54
N LYS A 40 2.97 -1.92 -15.01
CA LYS A 40 2.42 -0.78 -15.77
C LYS A 40 3.31 -0.31 -16.92
N PHE A 41 4.61 -0.60 -16.87
CA PHE A 41 5.57 -0.22 -17.92
C PHE A 41 5.91 -1.37 -18.88
N ARG A 42 5.41 -2.58 -18.62
CA ARG A 42 5.69 -3.76 -19.45
C ARG A 42 4.61 -3.93 -20.52
N LEU A 43 5.02 -4.52 -21.63
CA LEU A 43 4.10 -5.04 -22.65
C LEU A 43 4.07 -6.56 -22.50
N GLU A 44 2.88 -7.11 -22.33
CA GLU A 44 2.63 -8.55 -22.38
C GLU A 44 1.98 -8.87 -23.72
N ASN A 45 2.65 -9.67 -24.55
CA ASN A 45 2.21 -10.00 -25.92
C ASN A 45 1.91 -8.76 -26.79
N GLY A 46 2.71 -7.69 -26.63
CA GLY A 46 2.55 -6.44 -27.38
C GLY A 46 1.41 -5.55 -26.88
N GLN A 47 0.71 -5.93 -25.81
CA GLN A 47 -0.39 -5.15 -25.21
C GLN A 47 0.00 -4.63 -23.83
N ARG A 48 -0.54 -3.47 -23.47
CA ARG A 48 -0.44 -2.93 -22.11
C ARG A 48 -1.33 -3.74 -21.17
N GLU A 49 -0.97 -3.75 -19.90
CA GLU A 49 -1.83 -4.33 -18.86
C GLU A 49 -3.24 -3.74 -18.92
N VAL A 50 -4.25 -4.62 -18.93
CA VAL A 50 -5.64 -4.23 -18.74
C VAL A 50 -5.92 -4.19 -17.24
N ILE A 51 -6.20 -3.00 -16.71
CA ILE A 51 -6.54 -2.82 -15.31
C ILE A 51 -8.02 -3.17 -15.11
N PRO A 52 -8.37 -4.15 -14.27
CA PRO A 52 -9.76 -4.47 -13.97
C PRO A 52 -10.53 -3.24 -13.45
N ASN A 53 -11.78 -3.08 -13.87
CA ASN A 53 -12.65 -1.99 -13.43
C ASN A 53 -13.99 -2.55 -12.89
N PRO A 54 -13.96 -3.33 -11.80
CA PRO A 54 -15.15 -4.01 -11.30
C PRO A 54 -16.21 -3.06 -10.71
N LEU A 55 -15.81 -1.82 -10.40
CA LEU A 55 -16.69 -0.79 -9.84
C LEU A 55 -17.35 0.09 -10.93
N GLY A 56 -17.01 -0.10 -12.21
CA GLY A 56 -17.57 0.69 -13.30
C GLY A 56 -17.22 2.19 -13.20
N LEU A 57 -16.05 2.52 -12.67
CA LEU A 57 -15.57 3.90 -12.59
C LEU A 57 -15.23 4.43 -14.00
N PRO A 58 -15.16 5.75 -14.21
CA PRO A 58 -14.54 6.28 -15.42
C PRO A 58 -13.14 5.70 -15.62
N ASP A 59 -12.82 5.21 -16.82
CA ASP A 59 -11.59 4.44 -17.06
C ASP A 59 -10.31 5.19 -16.67
N GLN A 60 -10.28 6.51 -16.92
CA GLN A 60 -9.17 7.35 -16.50
C GLN A 60 -9.00 7.39 -14.97
N LEU A 61 -10.11 7.47 -14.23
CA LEU A 61 -10.09 7.46 -12.77
C LEU A 61 -9.60 6.10 -12.24
N ASN A 62 -10.11 5.00 -12.79
CA ASN A 62 -9.66 3.65 -12.42
C ASN A 62 -8.15 3.48 -12.66
N ALA A 63 -7.67 3.92 -13.82
CA ALA A 63 -6.27 3.85 -14.18
C ALA A 63 -5.38 4.70 -13.26
N ILE A 64 -5.80 5.92 -12.92
CA ILE A 64 -5.05 6.80 -12.01
C ILE A 64 -4.96 6.19 -10.62
N VAL A 65 -6.08 5.72 -10.06
CA VAL A 65 -6.10 5.15 -8.70
C VAL A 65 -5.24 3.89 -8.62
N ALA A 66 -5.41 2.95 -9.57
CA ALA A 66 -4.61 1.73 -9.60
C ALA A 66 -3.12 2.03 -9.81
N SER A 67 -2.77 2.93 -10.73
CA SER A 67 -1.37 3.30 -10.97
C SER A 67 -0.76 4.02 -9.78
N PHE A 68 -1.49 4.91 -9.13
CA PHE A 68 -1.01 5.59 -7.92
C PHE A 68 -0.76 4.61 -6.77
N ALA A 69 -1.68 3.67 -6.55
CA ALA A 69 -1.58 2.63 -5.53
C ALA A 69 -0.40 1.68 -5.75
N ASP A 70 -0.05 1.39 -7.02
CA ASP A 70 1.01 0.45 -7.37
C ASP A 70 2.37 1.12 -7.60
N LEU A 71 2.41 2.40 -7.99
CA LEU A 71 3.64 3.13 -8.33
C LEU A 71 4.07 4.11 -7.26
N VAL A 72 3.18 4.90 -6.68
CA VAL A 72 3.55 6.02 -5.79
C VAL A 72 3.47 5.62 -4.33
N VAL A 73 2.38 4.98 -3.92
CA VAL A 73 2.17 4.55 -2.54
C VAL A 73 3.32 3.67 -1.99
N PRO A 74 3.92 2.73 -2.75
CA PRO A 74 5.05 1.97 -2.22
C PRO A 74 6.23 2.85 -1.77
N PHE A 75 6.55 3.92 -2.50
CA PHE A 75 7.60 4.85 -2.09
C PHE A 75 7.21 5.62 -0.83
N LEU A 76 5.95 6.03 -0.70
CA LEU A 76 5.45 6.67 0.52
C LEU A 76 5.53 5.73 1.72
N ILE A 77 5.22 4.43 1.55
CA ILE A 77 5.37 3.41 2.59
C ILE A 77 6.84 3.23 2.99
N ILE A 78 7.76 3.18 2.02
CA ILE A 78 9.21 3.06 2.26
C ILE A 78 9.71 4.23 3.10
N LEU A 79 9.40 5.45 2.68
CA LEU A 79 9.79 6.67 3.39
C LEU A 79 9.07 6.81 4.73
N GLY A 80 7.91 6.15 4.88
CA GLY A 80 7.01 6.34 6.00
C GLY A 80 6.49 7.78 6.03
N LEU A 81 5.94 8.25 4.91
CA LEU A 81 5.39 9.60 4.72
C LEU A 81 3.88 9.55 4.53
N GLY A 82 3.14 10.21 5.42
CA GLY A 82 1.68 10.16 5.48
C GLY A 82 1.15 8.74 5.59
N THR A 83 1.86 7.84 6.27
CA THR A 83 1.78 6.38 6.06
C THR A 83 0.36 5.84 6.16
N ARG A 84 -0.40 6.24 7.19
CA ARG A 84 -1.80 5.81 7.37
C ARG A 84 -2.71 6.22 6.23
N LEU A 85 -2.51 7.42 5.69
CA LEU A 85 -3.31 7.89 4.56
C LEU A 85 -2.82 7.30 3.24
N ALA A 86 -1.50 7.17 3.09
CA ALA A 86 -0.86 6.65 1.89
C ALA A 86 -1.29 5.21 1.57
N VAL A 87 -1.50 4.36 2.58
CA VAL A 87 -1.90 2.95 2.34
C VAL A 87 -3.35 2.78 1.88
N LEU A 88 -4.24 3.76 2.08
CA LEU A 88 -5.68 3.60 1.82
C LEU A 88 -6.02 3.24 0.37
N PRO A 89 -5.44 3.88 -0.67
CA PRO A 89 -5.70 3.50 -2.05
C PRO A 89 -5.27 2.07 -2.35
N THR A 90 -4.11 1.64 -1.85
CA THR A 90 -3.60 0.28 -2.06
C THR A 90 -4.45 -0.75 -1.32
N ILE A 91 -4.89 -0.48 -0.08
CA ILE A 91 -5.87 -1.34 0.61
C ILE A 91 -7.14 -1.49 -0.23
N GLY A 92 -7.64 -0.41 -0.80
CA GLY A 92 -8.81 -0.45 -1.68
C GLY A 92 -8.60 -1.37 -2.88
N VAL A 93 -7.49 -1.18 -3.62
CA VAL A 93 -7.16 -1.99 -4.81
C VAL A 93 -7.00 -3.47 -4.45
N THR A 94 -6.26 -3.80 -3.39
CA THR A 94 -6.01 -5.20 -3.01
C THR A 94 -7.25 -5.87 -2.41
N ALA A 95 -8.05 -5.14 -1.63
CA ALA A 95 -9.30 -5.65 -1.08
C ALA A 95 -10.34 -5.89 -2.19
N ILE A 96 -10.48 -4.98 -3.16
CA ILE A 96 -11.34 -5.17 -4.33
C ILE A 96 -10.84 -6.37 -5.15
N GLY A 97 -9.53 -6.51 -5.31
CA GLY A 97 -8.90 -7.69 -5.92
C GLY A 97 -9.38 -8.98 -5.27
N TYR A 98 -9.30 -9.08 -3.95
CA TYR A 98 -9.71 -10.26 -3.19
C TYR A 98 -11.23 -10.52 -3.21
N PHE A 99 -12.02 -9.52 -2.80
CA PHE A 99 -13.45 -9.69 -2.52
C PHE A 99 -14.35 -9.57 -3.75
N VAL A 100 -13.88 -8.93 -4.83
CA VAL A 100 -14.70 -8.62 -6.01
C VAL A 100 -14.16 -9.29 -7.26
N VAL A 101 -12.90 -9.02 -7.63
CA VAL A 101 -12.29 -9.55 -8.87
C VAL A 101 -12.15 -11.06 -8.78
N HIS A 102 -11.50 -11.56 -7.73
CA HIS A 102 -11.20 -12.97 -7.53
C HIS A 102 -12.21 -13.71 -6.63
N ARG A 103 -13.44 -13.18 -6.50
CA ARG A 103 -14.43 -13.72 -5.55
C ARG A 103 -14.84 -15.17 -5.82
N LYS A 104 -14.76 -15.60 -7.08
CA LYS A 104 -15.11 -16.95 -7.55
C LYS A 104 -13.89 -17.86 -7.73
N ASP A 105 -12.69 -17.31 -7.59
CA ASP A 105 -11.46 -18.09 -7.72
C ASP A 105 -11.19 -18.87 -6.43
N SER A 106 -10.35 -19.90 -6.55
CA SER A 106 -9.92 -20.69 -5.39
C SER A 106 -9.09 -19.84 -4.42
N LEU A 107 -8.97 -20.28 -3.16
CA LEU A 107 -8.22 -19.53 -2.15
C LEU A 107 -6.75 -19.34 -2.53
N GLU A 108 -6.16 -20.33 -3.20
CA GLU A 108 -4.77 -20.33 -3.68
C GLU A 108 -4.52 -19.28 -4.78
N VAL A 109 -5.55 -18.85 -5.50
CA VAL A 109 -5.41 -17.80 -6.54
C VAL A 109 -5.51 -16.40 -5.93
N ARG A 110 -6.30 -16.24 -4.88
CA ARG A 110 -6.59 -14.94 -4.26
C ARG A 110 -5.87 -14.70 -2.94
N ASP A 111 -5.01 -15.59 -2.48
CA ASP A 111 -4.25 -15.42 -1.23
C ASP A 111 -3.32 -14.20 -1.28
N VAL A 112 -2.71 -13.88 -2.42
CA VAL A 112 -1.80 -12.74 -2.59
C VAL A 112 -2.49 -11.39 -2.29
N PRO A 113 -3.61 -11.01 -2.93
CA PRO A 113 -4.29 -9.76 -2.60
C PRO A 113 -4.81 -9.75 -1.15
N PHE A 114 -5.16 -10.90 -0.58
CA PHE A 114 -5.50 -11.00 0.85
C PHE A 114 -4.30 -10.66 1.74
N MET A 115 -3.13 -11.25 1.50
CA MET A 115 -1.92 -11.04 2.29
C MET A 115 -1.42 -9.59 2.20
N TYR A 116 -1.52 -8.95 1.02
CA TYR A 116 -1.25 -7.52 0.91
C TYR A 116 -2.25 -6.69 1.73
N THR A 117 -3.55 -6.98 1.62
CA THR A 117 -4.59 -6.25 2.36
C THR A 117 -4.34 -6.35 3.87
N LEU A 118 -4.07 -7.56 4.38
CA LEU A 118 -3.77 -7.80 5.79
C LEU A 118 -2.52 -7.02 6.25
N SER A 119 -1.45 -7.08 5.45
CA SER A 119 -0.20 -6.38 5.72
C SER A 119 -0.36 -4.86 5.75
N LEU A 120 -1.15 -4.32 4.82
CA LEU A 120 -1.42 -2.89 4.74
C LEU A 120 -2.36 -2.42 5.87
N LEU A 121 -3.31 -3.25 6.31
CA LEU A 121 -4.13 -2.97 7.49
C LEU A 121 -3.28 -2.94 8.77
N LEU A 122 -2.27 -3.80 8.87
CA LEU A 122 -1.29 -3.73 9.96
C LEU A 122 -0.52 -2.39 9.93
N ILE A 123 -0.08 -1.94 8.74
CA ILE A 123 0.56 -0.63 8.57
C ILE A 123 -0.39 0.52 8.90
N LEU A 124 -1.66 0.43 8.51
CA LEU A 124 -2.68 1.43 8.85
C LEU A 124 -2.86 1.55 10.38
N ALA A 125 -2.89 0.43 11.09
CA ALA A 125 -3.06 0.40 12.54
C ALA A 125 -1.83 0.97 13.26
N LEU A 126 -0.65 0.44 12.95
CA LEU A 126 0.59 0.75 13.66
C LEU A 126 1.21 2.10 13.25
N GLY A 127 0.92 2.58 12.04
CA GLY A 127 1.51 3.78 11.49
C GLY A 127 2.87 3.52 10.83
N ALA A 128 3.80 4.46 10.98
CA ALA A 128 5.10 4.44 10.30
C ALA A 128 6.25 3.93 11.19
N GLY A 129 6.09 4.00 12.51
CA GLY A 129 7.19 3.77 13.47
C GLY A 129 8.23 4.89 13.48
N ARG A 130 9.25 4.77 14.35
CA ARG A 130 10.26 5.80 14.60
C ARG A 130 11.16 6.10 13.39
N TYR A 131 11.47 5.09 12.58
CA TYR A 131 12.31 5.25 11.38
C TYR A 131 11.44 5.63 10.16
N SER A 132 10.88 6.83 10.19
CA SER A 132 9.96 7.34 9.18
C SER A 132 10.00 8.86 9.07
N LEU A 133 9.61 9.40 7.91
CA LEU A 133 9.40 10.85 7.76
C LEU A 133 8.25 11.37 8.62
N ASP A 134 7.23 10.56 8.90
CA ASP A 134 6.13 10.89 9.82
C ASP A 134 6.67 11.22 11.22
N TYR A 135 7.60 10.42 11.73
CA TYR A 135 8.24 10.68 13.01
C TYR A 135 9.05 11.99 12.97
N TYR A 136 9.83 12.24 11.91
CA TYR A 136 10.58 13.49 11.79
C TYR A 136 9.67 14.72 11.74
N LEU A 137 8.58 14.67 10.97
CA LEU A 137 7.61 15.76 10.88
C LEU A 137 6.98 16.08 12.23
N LEU A 138 6.63 15.05 13.02
CA LEU A 138 6.08 15.24 14.36
C LEU A 138 7.03 15.91 15.36
N ASN A 139 8.35 15.74 15.19
CA ASN A 139 9.33 16.32 16.10
C ASN A 139 9.65 17.80 15.78
N ILE A 140 9.24 18.29 14.61
CA ILE A 140 9.48 19.67 14.17
C ILE A 140 8.20 20.54 14.33
N LEU A 141 7.03 19.91 14.47
CA LEU A 141 5.71 20.54 14.65
C LEU A 141 5.29 20.71 16.12
#